data_AF-A0A7K1YAS6-F1
#
_entry.id   AF-A0A7K1YAS6-F1
#
_cell.length_a   1.000
_cell.length_b   1.000
_cell.length_c   1.000
_cell.angle_alpha   90.00
_cell.angle_beta   90.00
_cell.angle_gamma   90.00
#
_symmetry.space_group_name_H-M   'P 1'
#
loop_
_entity.id
_entity.type
_entity.pdbx_description
1 polymer ?
#
loop_
_entity_poly.entity_id
_entity_poly.type
_entity_poly.pdbx_seq_one_letter_code
_entity_poly.pdbx_strand_id
1 'polypeptide(L)'
;MIISPEILKRFKIEPEFLKNGKVKYRLFNHYVMEILEKNGRYLYEVFWENWGRKISFSSGELKNEDDFIYFIEYSEECVSSFE
;
A
#
# COMPACT_ATOMS: atom_id res chain seq x y z
N MET A 1 12.54 7.96 -1.10
CA MET A 1 11.19 7.40 -0.89
C MET A 1 10.44 7.57 -2.19
N ILE A 2 9.87 6.48 -2.74
CA ILE A 2 9.23 6.51 -4.06
C ILE A 2 7.90 7.28 -4.09
N ILE A 3 7.30 7.52 -2.91
CA ILE A 3 6.02 8.22 -2.76
C ILE A 3 6.27 9.57 -2.11
N SER A 4 5.73 10.61 -2.73
CA SER A 4 5.79 11.99 -2.31
C SER A 4 4.88 12.26 -1.10
N PRO A 5 5.29 13.16 -0.18
CA PRO A 5 4.45 13.59 0.92
C PRO A 5 3.11 14.20 0.46
N GLU A 6 3.09 14.83 -0.72
CA GLU A 6 1.90 15.44 -1.31
C GLU A 6 0.81 14.41 -1.62
N ILE A 7 1.18 13.27 -2.21
CA ILE A 7 0.24 12.17 -2.48
C ILE A 7 -0.28 11.57 -1.17
N LEU A 8 0.58 11.31 -0.19
CA LEU A 8 0.15 10.80 1.12
C LEU A 8 -0.84 11.75 1.81
N LYS A 9 -0.58 13.06 1.75
CA LYS A 9 -1.49 14.08 2.29
C LYS A 9 -2.82 14.15 1.52
N ARG A 10 -2.78 14.05 0.18
CA ARG A 10 -3.98 14.06 -0.68
C ARG A 10 -4.96 12.94 -0.30
N PHE A 11 -4.45 11.73 -0.08
CA PHE A 11 -5.26 10.56 0.24
C PHE A 11 -5.41 10.30 1.75
N LYS A 12 -4.85 11.16 2.61
CA LYS A 12 -4.84 11.01 4.07
C LYS A 12 -4.25 9.67 4.54
N ILE A 13 -3.21 9.20 3.86
CA ILE A 13 -2.51 7.96 4.18
C ILE A 13 -1.28 8.30 5.02
N GLU A 14 -1.19 7.69 6.19
CA GLU A 14 -0.02 7.82 7.06
C GLU A 14 0.89 6.59 6.91
N PRO A 15 2.19 6.79 6.59
CA PRO A 15 3.15 5.69 6.52
C PRO A 15 3.52 5.18 7.92
N GLU A 16 3.49 3.87 8.10
CA GLU A 16 3.94 3.18 9.30
C GLU A 16 5.30 2.52 9.03
N PHE A 17 6.35 2.98 9.71
CA PHE A 17 7.72 2.45 9.54
C PHE A 17 7.93 1.20 10.40
N LEU A 18 8.13 0.05 9.76
CA LEU A 18 8.30 -1.23 10.43
C LEU A 18 9.78 -1.49 10.75
N LYS A 19 10.04 -2.27 11.82
CA LYS A 19 11.40 -2.59 12.30
C LYS A 19 12.26 -3.36 11.30
N ASN A 20 11.64 -4.00 10.30
CA ASN A 20 12.32 -4.76 9.24
C ASN A 20 12.71 -3.89 8.02
N GLY A 21 12.60 -2.55 8.13
CA GLY A 21 12.92 -1.63 7.04
C GLY A 21 11.82 -1.51 5.99
N LYS A 22 10.65 -2.13 6.21
CA LYS A 22 9.47 -1.91 5.38
C LYS A 22 8.72 -0.64 5.79
N VAL A 23 8.01 -0.06 4.84
CA VAL A 23 6.99 0.97 5.09
C VAL A 23 5.62 0.38 4.79
N LYS A 24 4.72 0.43 5.76
CA LYS A 24 3.34 -0.02 5.65
C LYS A 24 2.43 1.18 5.39
N TYR A 25 1.57 1.06 4.41
CA TYR A 25 0.54 2.02 4.06
C TYR A 25 -0.82 1.34 4.22
N ARG A 26 -1.68 1.91 5.05
CA ARG A 26 -3.08 1.49 5.13
C ARG A 26 -3.85 2.23 4.06
N LEU A 27 -4.38 1.48 3.11
CA LEU A 27 -5.19 2.00 2.00
C LEU A 27 -6.67 1.95 2.42
N PHE A 28 -7.58 1.97 1.45
CA PHE A 28 -9.02 1.87 1.71
C PHE A 28 -9.47 0.41 1.87
N ASN A 29 -10.68 0.20 2.41
CA ASN A 29 -11.34 -1.12 2.48
C ASN A 29 -10.48 -2.25 3.09
N HIS A 30 -9.68 -1.93 4.11
CA HIS A 30 -8.74 -2.82 4.79
C HIS A 30 -7.60 -3.37 3.92
N TYR A 31 -7.38 -2.79 2.73
CA TYR A 31 -6.17 -3.06 1.97
C TYR A 31 -4.97 -2.40 2.65
N VAL A 32 -3.85 -3.11 2.57
CA VAL A 32 -2.57 -2.70 3.10
C VAL A 32 -1.52 -2.94 2.03
N MET A 33 -0.64 -1.97 1.86
CA MET A 33 0.57 -2.13 1.06
C MET A 33 1.80 -2.04 1.94
N GLU A 34 2.67 -3.03 1.86
CA GLU A 34 4.02 -2.97 2.43
C GLU A 34 5.04 -2.78 1.32
N ILE A 35 5.94 -1.80 1.47
CA ILE A 35 7.02 -1.51 0.53
C ILE A 35 8.37 -1.73 1.22
N LEU A 36 9.29 -2.41 0.55
CA LEU A 36 10.69 -2.59 0.95
C LEU A 36 11.61 -2.07 -0.15
N GLU A 37 12.52 -1.17 0.20
CA GLU A 37 13.62 -0.82 -0.70
C GLU A 37 14.74 -1.87 -0.60
N LYS A 38 15.11 -2.48 -1.72
CA LYS A 38 16.22 -3.44 -1.80
C LYS A 38 17.00 -3.22 -3.09
N ASN A 39 18.29 -2.89 -2.98
CA ASN A 39 19.19 -2.65 -4.11
C ASN A 39 18.63 -1.59 -5.10
N GLY A 40 18.05 -0.51 -4.59
CA GLY A 40 17.45 0.56 -5.39
C GLY A 40 16.10 0.21 -6.04
N ARG A 41 15.53 -0.96 -5.74
CA ARG A 41 14.21 -1.40 -6.20
C ARG A 41 13.20 -1.30 -5.06
N TYR A 42 11.99 -0.88 -5.36
CA TYR A 42 10.91 -0.74 -4.39
C TYR A 42 9.94 -1.92 -4.53
N LEU A 43 10.19 -2.97 -3.75
CA LEU A 43 9.36 -4.18 -3.77
C LEU A 43 8.10 -3.95 -2.93
N TYR A 44 6.93 -4.28 -3.47
CA TYR A 44 5.67 -4.15 -2.76
C TYR A 44 4.95 -5.48 -2.57
N GLU A 45 4.14 -5.55 -1.53
CA GLU A 45 3.11 -6.56 -1.32
C GLU A 45 1.80 -5.87 -0.92
N VAL A 46 0.73 -6.12 -1.66
CA VAL A 46 -0.63 -5.69 -1.34
C VAL A 46 -1.41 -6.87 -0.78
N PHE A 47 -2.01 -6.66 0.37
CA PHE A 47 -2.79 -7.67 1.08
C PHE A 47 -3.99 -7.04 1.78
N TRP A 48 -5.01 -7.86 2.04
CA TRP A 48 -6.11 -7.50 2.91
C TRP A 48 -5.80 -7.99 4.32
N GLU A 49 -6.05 -7.14 5.31
CA GLU A 49 -5.84 -7.46 6.73
C GLU A 49 -7.17 -7.36 7.49
N ASN A 50 -7.68 -8.50 7.95
CA ASN A 50 -8.88 -8.54 8.79
C ASN A 50 -8.75 -9.61 9.89
N TRP A 51 -9.11 -9.23 11.12
CA TRP A 51 -9.02 -10.08 12.33
C TRP A 51 -7.67 -10.82 12.49
N GLY A 52 -6.56 -10.14 12.18
CA GLY A 52 -5.21 -10.70 12.28
C GLY A 52 -4.87 -11.72 11.18
N ARG A 53 -5.74 -11.93 10.20
CA ARG A 53 -5.44 -12.71 8.98
C ARG A 53 -4.93 -11.78 7.89
N LYS A 54 -3.87 -12.22 7.22
CA LYS A 54 -3.30 -11.58 6.04
C LYS A 54 -3.60 -12.43 4.81
N ILE A 55 -4.25 -11.82 3.82
CA ILE A 55 -4.53 -12.45 2.52
C ILE A 55 -3.83 -11.62 1.45
N SER A 56 -2.75 -12.15 0.87
CA SER A 56 -1.96 -11.45 -0.15
C SER A 56 -2.61 -11.56 -1.53
N PHE A 57 -2.72 -10.44 -2.24
CA PHE A 57 -3.35 -10.36 -3.56
C PHE A 57 -2.34 -10.12 -4.67
N SER A 58 -1.38 -9.23 -4.42
CA SER A 58 -0.41 -8.81 -5.42
C SER A 58 0.94 -8.55 -4.77
N SER A 59 2.01 -8.86 -5.49
CA SER A 59 3.36 -8.44 -5.14
C SER A 59 4.14 -8.13 -6.39
N GLY A 60 5.10 -7.23 -6.29
CA GLY A 60 5.87 -6.77 -7.44
C GLY A 60 6.86 -5.69 -7.08
N GLU A 61 7.19 -4.88 -8.08
CA GLU A 61 8.08 -3.73 -7.96
C GLU A 61 7.32 -2.48 -8.40
N LEU A 62 7.35 -1.43 -7.57
CA LEU A 62 6.87 -0.11 -7.94
C LEU A 62 7.94 0.56 -8.79
N LYS A 63 7.58 0.90 -10.02
CA LYS A 63 8.46 1.61 -10.96
C LYS A 63 8.42 3.11 -10.71
N ASN A 64 7.27 3.62 -10.26
CA ASN A 64 7.04 5.03 -9.99
C ASN A 64 5.91 5.23 -8.96
N GLU A 65 5.59 6.50 -8.70
CA GLU A 65 4.50 6.89 -7.80
C GLU A 65 3.11 6.58 -8.36
N ASP A 66 2.93 6.59 -9.69
CA ASP A 66 1.64 6.29 -10.33
C ASP A 66 1.18 4.86 -10.04
N ASP A 67 2.13 3.92 -9.97
CA ASP A 67 1.83 2.53 -9.56
C ASP A 67 1.19 2.50 -8.16
N PHE A 68 1.66 3.35 -7.23
CA PHE A 68 1.09 3.46 -5.89
C PHE A 68 -0.30 4.09 -5.91
N ILE A 69 -0.49 5.16 -6.68
CA ILE A 69 -1.79 5.83 -6.86
C ILE A 69 -2.83 4.85 -7.40
N TYR A 70 -2.46 4.01 -8.38
CA TYR A 70 -3.34 2.97 -8.91
C TYR A 70 -3.88 2.04 -7.82
N PHE A 71 -3.03 1.59 -6.88
CA PHE A 71 -3.49 0.72 -5.78
C PHE A 71 -4.40 1.44 -4.80
N ILE A 72 -4.17 2.74 -4.57
CA ILE A 72 -5.06 3.56 -3.75
C ILE A 72 -6.44 3.63 -4.40
N GLU A 73 -6.51 4.06 -5.65
CA GLU A 73 -7.77 4.23 -6.39
C GLU A 73 -8.50 2.89 -6.51
N TYR A 74 -7.80 1.82 -6.86
CA TYR A 74 -8.35 0.47 -6.89
C TYR A 74 -8.92 0.06 -5.52
N SER A 75 -8.20 0.33 -4.43
CA SER A 75 -8.68 -0.01 -3.09
C SER A 75 -9.90 0.82 -2.68
N GLU A 76 -10.02 2.06 -3.15
CA GLU A 76 -11.14 2.97 -2.88
C GLU A 76 -12.42 2.49 -3.60
N GLU A 77 -12.27 2.07 -4.86
CA GLU A 77 -13.36 1.53 -5.69
C GLU A 77 -13.83 0.14 -5.26
N CYS A 78 -13.03 -0.61 -4.49
CA CYS A 78 -13.41 -1.91 -3.93
C CYS A 78 -14.45 -1.77 -2.81
N VAL A 79 -15.64 -1.27 -3.13
CA VAL A 79 -16.77 -1.23 -2.19
C VAL A 79 -17.20 -2.66 -1.92
N SER A 80 -17.18 -3.08 -0.64
CA SER A 80 -17.81 -4.35 -0.29
C SER A 80 -19.29 -4.25 -0.66
N SER A 81 -19.79 -5.14 -1.50
CA SER A 81 -21.19 -5.19 -1.91
C SER A 81 -22.13 -5.66 -0.78
N PHE A 82 -21.77 -5.39 0.48
CA PHE A 82 -22.40 -5.84 1.71
C PHE A 82 -22.66 -4.68 2.70
N GLU A 83 -22.91 -3.47 2.21
CA GLU A 83 -23.57 -2.41 3.02
C GLU A 83 -25.08 -2.36 2.74
#